data_AF-A0A182RPV4-F1
#
_entry.id   AF-A0A182RPV4-F1
#
_cell.length_a   1.000
_cell.length_b   1.000
_cell.length_c   1.000
_cell.angle_alpha   90.00
_cell.angle_beta   90.00
_cell.angle_gamma   90.00
#
_symmetry.space_group_name_H-M   'P 1'
#
loop_
_entity.id
_entity.type
_entity.pdbx_description
1 polymer ?
#
loop_
_entity_poly.entity_id
_entity_poly.type
_entity_poly.pdbx_seq_one_letter_code
_entity_poly.pdbx_strand_id
1 'polypeptide(L)'
;MLKFVTVCCVLAWAGSAVGQEIPPYIKQCRRSDPALTDCLKDALQHLRPYLSSGIPEIKLPSVEPFVMDQLSLQLTGGPQGYRINLKNMEVFGASNFTVRSIKLADGSKPFETRLTFPG
;
A
#
# COMPACT_ATOMS: atom_id res chain seq x y z
N MET A 1 32.92 46.80 11.99
CA MET A 1 32.96 45.42 12.54
C MET A 1 31.58 44.94 13.03
N LEU A 2 30.81 45.77 13.75
CA LEU A 2 29.47 45.39 14.26
C LEU A 2 28.43 45.10 13.15
N LYS A 3 28.50 45.80 12.00
CA LYS A 3 27.58 45.62 10.86
C LYS A 3 27.66 44.23 10.20
N PHE A 4 28.83 43.59 10.20
CA PHE A 4 29.01 42.27 9.59
C PHE A 4 28.42 41.14 10.44
N VAL A 5 28.44 41.31 11.77
CA VAL A 5 27.87 40.33 12.71
C VAL A 5 26.34 40.28 12.60
N THR A 6 25.70 41.43 12.40
CA THR A 6 24.23 41.52 12.24
C THR A 6 23.74 40.83 10.96
N VAL A 7 24.52 40.89 9.87
CA VAL A 7 24.16 40.26 8.58
C VAL A 7 24.18 38.73 8.68
N CYS A 8 25.13 38.15 9.42
CA CYS A 8 25.19 36.69 9.58
C CYS A 8 24.05 36.12 10.45
N CYS A 9 23.59 36.84 11.47
CA CYS A 9 22.47 36.38 12.31
C CYS A 9 21.13 36.36 11.57
N VAL A 10 20.90 37.27 10.61
CA VAL A 10 19.66 37.27 9.81
C VAL A 10 19.65 36.12 8.80
N LEU A 11 20.80 35.75 8.23
CA LEU A 11 20.91 34.62 7.29
C LEU A 11 20.78 33.26 7.99
N ALA A 12 21.11 33.16 9.28
CA ALA A 12 20.99 31.91 10.04
C ALA A 12 19.54 31.55 10.44
N TRP A 13 18.58 32.48 10.31
CA TRP A 13 17.19 32.23 10.72
C TRP A 13 16.31 31.63 9.62
N ALA A 14 16.78 31.59 8.37
CA ALA A 14 16.07 31.02 7.22
C ALA A 14 16.34 29.52 7.01
N GLY A 15 16.74 28.81 8.07
CA GLY A 15 16.81 27.35 8.08
C GLY A 15 15.41 26.74 8.13
N SER A 16 14.66 26.81 7.03
CA SER A 16 13.40 26.07 6.89
C SER A 16 13.70 24.58 7.03
N ALA A 17 13.19 23.96 8.09
CA ALA A 17 13.15 22.50 8.19
C ALA A 17 12.28 21.99 7.04
N VAL A 18 12.90 21.44 5.99
CA VAL A 18 12.20 20.70 4.94
C VAL A 18 11.73 19.38 5.56
N GLY A 19 10.58 19.43 6.23
CA GLY A 19 9.86 18.24 6.62
C GLY A 19 9.31 17.58 5.36
N GLN A 20 9.71 16.35 5.09
CA GLN A 20 9.13 15.57 3.99
C GLN A 20 7.65 15.31 4.34
N GLU A 21 6.72 15.95 3.61
CA GLU A 21 5.29 15.77 3.82
C GLU A 21 4.91 14.30 3.54
N ILE A 22 4.26 13.68 4.52
CA ILE A 22 3.83 12.29 4.43
C ILE A 22 2.54 12.28 3.60
N PRO A 23 2.46 11.49 2.51
CA PRO A 23 1.25 11.44 1.71
C PRO A 23 0.03 11.00 2.53
N PRO A 24 -1.18 11.51 2.23
CA PRO A 24 -2.37 11.28 3.04
C PRO A 24 -2.81 9.81 3.09
N TYR A 25 -2.38 8.98 2.12
CA TYR A 25 -2.65 7.55 2.08
C TYR A 25 -1.74 6.70 2.98
N ILE A 26 -0.71 7.27 3.59
CA ILE A 26 0.22 6.55 4.48
C ILE A 26 -0.09 6.87 5.94
N LYS A 27 -0.63 5.89 6.68
CA LYS A 27 -0.68 5.92 8.14
C LYS A 27 0.60 5.30 8.70
N GLN A 28 1.44 6.11 9.34
CA GLN A 28 2.73 5.64 9.87
C GLN A 28 2.57 4.82 11.16
N CYS A 29 3.36 3.76 11.28
CA CYS A 29 3.47 2.93 12.47
C CYS A 29 4.91 2.87 12.96
N ARG A 30 5.12 2.89 14.28
CA ARG A 30 6.45 2.83 14.89
C ARG A 30 6.81 1.40 15.25
N ARG A 31 8.03 0.96 14.93
CA ARG A 31 8.50 -0.40 15.24
C ARG A 31 8.53 -0.71 16.74
N SER A 32 8.77 0.30 17.57
CA SER A 32 8.81 0.17 19.03
C SER A 32 7.42 0.16 19.68
N ASP A 33 6.34 0.32 18.91
CA ASP A 33 4.99 0.32 19.43
C ASP A 33 4.60 -1.11 19.88
N PRO A 34 4.24 -1.33 21.15
CA PRO A 34 3.78 -2.64 21.61
C PRO A 34 2.52 -3.12 20.87
N ALA A 35 1.72 -2.21 20.30
CA ALA A 35 0.54 -2.49 19.48
C ALA A 35 0.82 -2.33 17.97
N LEU A 36 2.07 -2.49 17.52
CA LEU A 36 2.48 -2.34 16.12
C LEU A 36 1.59 -3.12 15.14
N THR A 37 1.23 -4.36 15.47
CA THR A 37 0.37 -5.20 14.62
C THR A 37 -0.99 -4.57 14.38
N ASP A 38 -1.59 -3.95 15.39
CA ASP A 38 -2.90 -3.29 15.25
C ASP A 38 -2.78 -1.97 14.51
N CYS A 39 -1.69 -1.21 14.75
CA CYS A 39 -1.38 -0.04 13.93
C CYS A 39 -1.28 -0.40 12.44
N LEU A 40 -0.60 -1.51 12.09
CA LEU A 40 -0.46 -1.95 10.70
C LEU A 40 -1.80 -2.39 10.10
N LYS A 41 -2.69 -3.04 10.87
CA LYS A 41 -4.04 -3.36 10.42
C LYS A 41 -4.82 -2.10 10.08
N ASP A 42 -4.77 -1.10 10.97
CA ASP A 42 -5.42 0.19 10.74
C ASP A 42 -4.83 0.91 9.53
N ALA A 43 -3.50 0.85 9.35
CA ALA A 43 -2.83 1.46 8.21
C ALA A 43 -3.28 0.83 6.90
N LEU A 44 -3.42 -0.50 6.85
CA LEU A 44 -3.98 -1.19 5.69
C LEU A 44 -5.45 -0.82 5.46
N GLN A 45 -6.25 -0.68 6.51
CA GLN A 45 -7.65 -0.24 6.38
C GLN A 45 -7.76 1.20 5.86
N HIS A 46 -6.91 2.11 6.36
CA HIS A 46 -6.80 3.49 5.89
C HIS A 46 -6.39 3.58 4.42
N LEU A 47 -5.57 2.64 3.95
CA LEU A 47 -5.08 2.60 2.58
C LEU A 47 -6.17 2.14 1.57
N ARG A 48 -7.19 1.41 2.02
CA ARG A 48 -8.26 0.84 1.16
C ARG A 48 -8.89 1.79 0.15
N PRO A 49 -9.42 2.98 0.54
CA PRO A 49 -10.03 3.90 -0.42
C PRO A 49 -9.07 4.35 -1.52
N TYR A 50 -7.79 4.54 -1.18
CA TYR A 50 -6.77 4.94 -2.15
C TYR A 50 -6.41 3.80 -3.11
N LEU A 51 -6.42 2.54 -2.65
CA LEU A 51 -6.26 1.39 -3.55
C LEU A 51 -7.47 1.23 -4.48
N SER A 52 -8.67 1.54 -3.98
CA SER A 52 -9.91 1.47 -4.76
C SER A 52 -9.98 2.52 -5.87
N SER A 53 -9.32 3.66 -5.73
CA SER A 53 -9.27 4.70 -6.77
C SER A 53 -7.97 4.69 -7.59
N GLY A 54 -6.94 4.01 -7.08
CA GLY A 54 -5.56 4.20 -7.53
C GLY A 54 -4.92 5.45 -6.93
N ILE A 55 -3.61 5.57 -7.13
CA ILE A 55 -2.76 6.68 -6.66
C ILE A 55 -1.96 7.20 -7.87
N PRO A 56 -2.48 8.22 -8.58
CA PRO A 56 -1.87 8.71 -9.82
C PRO A 56 -0.43 9.21 -9.67
N GLU A 57 -0.10 9.81 -8.53
CA GLU A 57 1.22 10.39 -8.23
C GLU A 57 2.33 9.34 -8.31
N ILE A 58 2.03 8.10 -7.94
CA ILE A 58 2.95 6.96 -8.03
C ILE A 58 2.58 5.98 -9.14
N LYS A 59 1.68 6.39 -10.05
CA LYS A 59 1.18 5.58 -11.17
C LYS A 59 0.59 4.24 -10.74
N LEU A 60 -0.02 4.19 -9.55
CA LEU A 60 -0.74 3.02 -9.08
C LEU A 60 -2.15 3.04 -9.70
N PRO A 61 -2.52 2.08 -10.56
CA PRO A 61 -3.87 2.01 -11.10
C PRO A 61 -4.88 1.63 -10.00
N SER A 62 -6.16 1.79 -10.30
CA SER A 62 -7.23 1.27 -9.45
C SER A 62 -7.11 -0.25 -9.30
N VAL A 63 -7.35 -0.74 -8.09
CA VAL A 63 -7.53 -2.17 -7.79
C VAL A 63 -8.98 -2.62 -8.06
N GLU A 64 -9.88 -1.69 -8.37
CA GLU A 64 -11.31 -1.93 -8.57
C GLU A 64 -11.88 -1.15 -9.78
N PRO A 65 -12.37 -1.83 -10.83
CA PRO A 65 -12.18 -3.25 -11.09
C PRO A 65 -10.71 -3.56 -11.33
N PHE A 66 -10.28 -4.77 -10.96
CA PHE A 66 -9.01 -5.31 -11.41
C PHE A 66 -9.18 -5.86 -12.83
N VAL A 67 -8.58 -5.16 -13.80
CA VAL A 67 -8.71 -5.47 -15.22
C VAL A 67 -7.57 -6.42 -15.66
N MET A 68 -7.94 -7.51 -16.33
CA MET A 68 -6.99 -8.44 -16.95
C MET A 68 -7.35 -8.71 -18.42
N ASP A 69 -6.40 -8.42 -19.32
CA ASP A 69 -6.60 -8.56 -20.76
C ASP A 69 -6.81 -10.01 -21.20
N GLN A 70 -6.06 -10.95 -20.62
CA GLN A 70 -6.16 -12.36 -20.97
C GLN A 70 -5.74 -13.28 -19.82
N LEU A 71 -6.56 -14.30 -19.56
CA LEU A 71 -6.25 -15.40 -18.63
C LEU A 71 -6.51 -16.74 -19.33
N SER A 72 -5.47 -17.56 -19.47
CA SER A 72 -5.58 -18.92 -20.02
C SER A 72 -5.40 -19.95 -18.91
N LEU A 73 -6.42 -20.76 -18.65
CA LEU A 73 -6.39 -21.85 -17.68
C LEU A 73 -6.38 -23.19 -18.41
N GLN A 74 -5.58 -24.14 -17.93
CA GLN A 74 -5.60 -25.53 -18.38
C GLN A 74 -5.92 -26.42 -17.19
N LEU A 75 -7.08 -27.07 -17.23
CA LEU A 75 -7.58 -27.94 -16.17
C LEU A 75 -7.41 -29.39 -16.63
N THR A 76 -6.53 -30.12 -15.96
CA THR A 76 -6.13 -31.50 -16.34
C THR A 76 -6.76 -32.59 -15.46
N GLY A 77 -7.64 -32.23 -14.53
CA GLY A 77 -8.22 -33.16 -13.55
C GLY A 77 -9.31 -34.11 -14.07
N GLY A 78 -9.50 -34.24 -15.37
CA GLY A 78 -10.55 -35.07 -15.98
C GLY A 78 -10.06 -35.92 -17.16
N PRO A 79 -10.86 -36.89 -17.64
CA PRO A 79 -10.47 -37.80 -18.73
C PRO A 79 -10.20 -37.07 -20.06
N GLN A 80 -10.73 -35.85 -20.21
CA GLN A 80 -10.35 -34.89 -21.22
C GLN A 80 -10.03 -33.58 -20.50
N GLY A 81 -8.81 -33.08 -20.65
CA GLY A 81 -8.42 -31.78 -20.10
C GLY A 81 -9.16 -30.64 -20.81
N TYR A 82 -9.50 -29.59 -20.08
CA TYR A 82 -10.17 -28.41 -20.63
C TYR A 82 -9.23 -27.22 -20.65
N ARG A 83 -9.27 -26.43 -21.73
CA ARG A 83 -8.58 -25.14 -21.82
C ARG A 83 -9.60 -24.01 -21.85
N ILE A 84 -9.51 -23.10 -20.88
CA ILE A 84 -10.37 -21.93 -20.76
C ILE A 84 -9.51 -20.70 -21.12
N ASN A 85 -9.98 -19.87 -22.04
CA ASN A 85 -9.34 -18.58 -22.35
C ASN A 85 -10.35 -17.47 -22.06
N LEU A 86 -10.06 -16.66 -21.06
CA LEU A 86 -10.83 -15.47 -20.69
C LEU A 86 -10.11 -14.24 -21.24
N LYS A 87 -10.87 -13.26 -21.71
CA LYS A 87 -10.35 -11.99 -22.23
C LYS A 87 -11.15 -10.83 -21.67
N ASN A 88 -10.51 -9.67 -21.54
CA ASN A 88 -11.12 -8.43 -21.05
C ASN A 88 -11.91 -8.65 -19.75
N MET A 89 -11.27 -9.32 -18.79
CA MET A 89 -11.91 -9.67 -17.54
C MET A 89 -11.82 -8.52 -16.55
N GLU A 90 -12.92 -8.25 -15.87
CA GLU A 90 -13.01 -7.29 -14.76
C GLU A 90 -13.34 -8.07 -13.49
N VAL A 91 -12.47 -7.95 -12.48
CA VAL A 91 -12.68 -8.58 -11.17
C VAL A 91 -13.06 -7.51 -10.15
N PHE A 92 -14.17 -7.73 -9.47
CA PHE A 92 -14.71 -6.81 -8.46
C PHE A 92 -14.58 -7.38 -7.04
N GLY A 93 -14.64 -6.51 -6.03
CA GLY A 93 -14.61 -6.83 -4.59
C GLY A 93 -13.20 -6.79 -3.96
N ALA A 94 -12.14 -6.69 -4.76
CA ALA A 94 -10.76 -6.73 -4.29
C ALA A 94 -10.40 -5.54 -3.37
N SER A 95 -10.97 -4.37 -3.62
CA SER A 95 -10.78 -3.16 -2.80
C SER A 95 -11.40 -3.25 -1.40
N ASN A 96 -12.39 -4.11 -1.19
CA ASN A 96 -13.17 -4.19 0.04
C ASN A 96 -12.65 -5.28 1.01
N PHE A 97 -11.34 -5.50 1.04
CA PHE A 97 -10.75 -6.55 1.87
C PHE A 97 -10.83 -6.26 3.38
N THR A 98 -10.86 -7.33 4.18
CA THR A 98 -10.73 -7.30 5.64
C THR A 98 -9.41 -7.93 6.05
N VAL A 99 -8.61 -7.22 6.85
CA VAL A 99 -7.36 -7.75 7.41
C VAL A 99 -7.67 -8.65 8.59
N ARG A 100 -7.34 -9.94 8.49
CA ARG A 100 -7.57 -10.94 9.55
C ARG A 100 -6.42 -11.03 10.53
N SER A 101 -5.19 -11.06 10.01
CA SER A 101 -3.99 -11.15 10.84
C SER A 101 -2.78 -10.59 10.10
N ILE A 102 -1.84 -10.04 10.85
CA ILE A 102 -0.54 -9.61 10.38
C ILE A 102 0.51 -10.31 11.25
N LYS A 103 1.52 -10.91 10.62
CA LYS A 103 2.71 -11.42 11.29
C LYS A 103 3.92 -10.68 10.73
N LEU A 104 4.70 -10.11 11.64
CA LEU A 104 5.94 -9.43 11.29
C LEU A 104 6.98 -10.45 10.85
N ALA A 105 7.94 -9.96 10.06
CA ALA A 105 9.09 -10.79 9.70
C ALA A 105 9.90 -11.14 10.96
N ASP A 106 10.30 -12.40 11.07
CA ASP A 106 11.05 -12.94 12.21
C ASP A 106 12.07 -13.97 11.72
N GLY A 107 13.36 -13.62 11.82
CA GLY A 107 14.46 -14.39 11.25
C GLY A 107 14.29 -14.60 9.75
N SER A 108 14.09 -15.86 9.33
CA SER A 108 13.86 -16.24 7.93
C SER A 108 12.39 -16.16 7.49
N LYS A 109 11.45 -15.92 8.42
CA LYS A 109 10.02 -15.86 8.09
C LYS A 109 9.69 -14.47 7.51
N PRO A 110 9.06 -14.40 6.31
CA PRO A 110 8.65 -13.14 5.75
C PRO A 110 7.46 -12.55 6.50
N PHE A 111 7.18 -11.27 6.23
CA PHE A 111 5.93 -10.63 6.63
C PHE A 111 4.74 -11.38 6.00
N GLU A 112 3.77 -11.79 6.81
CA GLU A 112 2.56 -12.51 6.38
C GLU A 112 1.32 -11.66 6.73
N THR A 113 0.45 -11.41 5.75
CA THR A 113 -0.87 -10.82 5.98
C THR A 113 -1.95 -11.73 5.44
N ARG A 114 -2.99 -11.98 6.25
CA ARG A 114 -4.18 -12.72 5.82
C ARG A 114 -5.30 -11.74 5.54
N LEU A 115 -5.74 -11.71 4.29
CA LEU A 115 -6.85 -10.89 3.83
C LEU A 115 -8.07 -11.77 3.52
N THR A 116 -9.26 -11.24 3.76
CA THR A 116 -10.52 -11.82 3.29
C THR A 116 -11.20 -10.80 2.39
N PHE A 117 -11.50 -11.19 1.15
CA PHE A 117 -12.29 -10.39 0.24
C PHE A 117 -13.78 -10.76 0.40
N PRO A 118 -14.71 -9.80 0.30
CA PRO A 118 -16.13 -10.12 0.22
C PRO A 118 -16.38 -10.92 -1.05
N GLY A 119 -17.21 -11.97 -0.93
CA GLY A 119 -17.67 -12.76 -2.06
C GLY A 119 -18.87 -12.14 -2.76
#